data_AF-A0A8C4TA68-F1
#
_entry.id   AF-A0A8C4TA68-F1
#
_cell.length_a   1.000
_cell.length_b   1.000
_cell.length_c   1.000
_cell.angle_alpha   90.00
_cell.angle_beta   90.00
_cell.angle_gamma   90.00
#
_symmetry.space_group_name_H-M   'P 1'
#
loop_
_entity.id
_entity.type
_entity.pdbx_description
1 polymer ?
#
loop_
_entity_poly.entity_id
_entity_poly.type
_entity_poly.pdbx_seq_one_letter_code
_entity_poly.pdbx_strand_id
1 'polypeptide(L)'
;MKFCSLLGYILCVLVFVAPSLGQYEKYSFRSFPRHELMPLDSAYKYALDQYTNENWKESVEYLEVSLRLYRLLKDSEAFCNLNCSTVRLDDEAKFADFPELNFFGNVMKRAQCLKRCKQGLPAFRQTQPTRDTLDEFERREPYKFLQYAYFRSDNLAKAVSAAHTFMLKHPKDEMMQRNMAYYKSLPGAEEHMNDLETKSYESLFVRAVRAYNGENYRTSISDMELALPGFFKAYDECLAACEGSREIREFKDFFPSIADHFIHVLKCKLKCEDELRPVVGGFVVEKFVATMYHYLQFAYYKLNDMKNAAPCVASYMLFDPDDEVMKQNMVYYQYHKEKWGLADTDFLPRAEAVRYHNQTTMQMKLLKFAQTRLEDDDEMEVLEYLDELLDAEGDS
;
A
#
# COMPACT_ATOMS: atom_id res chain seq x y z
N MET A 1 18.17 47.92 -50.31
CA MET A 1 18.99 46.78 -50.79
C MET A 1 19.81 46.24 -49.63
N LYS A 2 19.82 44.91 -49.49
CA LYS A 2 20.67 44.03 -48.64
C LYS A 2 20.20 43.67 -47.22
N PHE A 3 19.53 42.51 -47.20
CA PHE A 3 19.47 41.42 -46.22
C PHE A 3 20.72 41.16 -45.35
N CYS A 4 20.51 40.80 -44.06
CA CYS A 4 21.07 39.64 -43.33
C CYS A 4 20.56 39.68 -41.87
N SER A 5 19.61 38.83 -41.48
CA SER A 5 19.80 37.52 -40.83
C SER A 5 20.51 37.57 -39.47
N LEU A 6 19.73 37.42 -38.39
CA LEU A 6 20.22 36.86 -37.13
C LEU A 6 19.11 35.97 -36.52
N LEU A 7 19.12 34.69 -36.90
CA LEU A 7 18.43 33.64 -36.15
C LEU A 7 19.13 33.49 -34.79
N GLY A 8 18.48 33.92 -33.71
CA GLY A 8 18.85 33.60 -32.34
C GLY A 8 18.09 32.35 -31.88
N TYR A 9 18.82 31.25 -31.72
CA TYR A 9 18.34 29.95 -31.26
C TYR A 9 17.59 30.04 -29.93
N ILE A 10 16.32 29.62 -29.91
CA ILE A 10 15.60 29.27 -28.68
C ILE A 10 16.12 27.90 -28.24
N LEU A 11 16.98 27.90 -27.23
CA LEU A 11 17.41 26.69 -26.54
C LEU A 11 16.25 26.24 -25.64
N CYS A 12 15.39 25.35 -26.13
CA CYS A 12 14.45 24.62 -25.29
C CYS A 12 15.26 23.73 -24.34
N VAL A 13 15.52 24.20 -23.12
CA VAL A 13 15.97 23.36 -22.02
C VAL A 13 14.79 22.48 -21.61
N LEU A 14 14.66 21.32 -22.27
CA LEU A 14 13.85 20.22 -21.76
C LEU A 14 14.53 19.73 -20.47
N VAL A 15 14.07 20.24 -19.33
CA VAL A 15 14.36 19.65 -18.02
C VAL A 15 13.66 18.29 -18.01
N PHE A 16 14.39 17.24 -18.41
CA PHE A 16 14.00 15.87 -18.12
C PHE A 16 14.10 15.69 -16.61
N VAL A 17 13.00 15.94 -15.90
CA VAL A 17 12.82 15.45 -14.54
C VAL A 17 12.66 13.94 -14.67
N ALA A 18 13.74 13.21 -14.46
CA ALA A 18 13.65 11.77 -14.32
C ALA A 18 12.64 11.46 -13.21
N PRO A 19 11.64 10.59 -13.42
CA PRO A 19 10.86 10.09 -12.32
C PRO A 19 11.83 9.47 -11.31
N SER A 20 11.73 9.89 -10.05
CA SER A 20 12.45 9.28 -8.93
C SER A 20 11.88 7.88 -8.74
N LEU A 21 12.35 6.95 -9.56
CA LEU A 21 12.02 5.54 -9.42
C LEU A 21 12.79 5.00 -8.21
N GLY A 22 12.13 4.22 -7.36
CA GLY A 22 12.81 3.53 -6.26
C GLY A 22 13.98 2.70 -6.81
N GLN A 23 15.07 2.56 -6.04
CA GLN A 23 16.32 1.90 -6.49
C GLN A 23 16.10 0.51 -7.11
N TYR A 24 15.00 -0.15 -6.75
CA TYR A 24 14.67 -1.50 -7.21
C TYR A 24 13.49 -1.57 -8.18
N GLU A 25 12.87 -0.45 -8.60
CA GLU A 25 11.75 -0.44 -9.55
C GLU A 25 12.13 -0.88 -10.97
N LYS A 26 13.41 -1.06 -11.27
CA LYS A 26 13.90 -1.55 -12.58
C LYS A 26 13.72 -3.05 -12.79
N TYR A 27 13.16 -3.77 -11.82
CA TYR A 27 12.90 -5.20 -11.93
C TYR A 27 11.56 -5.49 -12.62
N SER A 28 11.45 -6.62 -13.30
CA SER A 28 10.21 -7.10 -13.91
C SER A 28 9.94 -8.52 -13.45
N PHE A 29 8.83 -8.75 -12.77
CA PHE A 29 8.49 -10.10 -12.27
C PHE A 29 8.25 -11.11 -13.41
N ARG A 30 7.96 -10.64 -14.64
CA ARG A 30 7.87 -11.48 -15.84
C ARG A 30 9.23 -11.89 -16.41
N SER A 31 10.27 -11.11 -16.14
CA SER A 31 11.62 -11.30 -16.69
C SER A 31 12.67 -11.19 -15.59
N PHE A 32 12.42 -11.82 -14.44
CA PHE A 32 13.34 -11.82 -13.31
C PHE A 32 14.65 -12.55 -13.67
N PRO A 33 15.83 -12.01 -13.31
CA PRO A 33 17.11 -12.63 -13.62
C PRO A 33 17.21 -14.05 -13.05
N ARG A 34 17.40 -15.06 -13.91
CA ARG A 34 17.40 -16.47 -13.49
C ARG A 34 18.52 -16.80 -12.50
N HIS A 35 19.65 -16.11 -12.58
CA HIS A 35 20.81 -16.34 -11.69
C HIS A 35 20.58 -15.80 -10.28
N GLU A 36 19.66 -14.84 -10.10
CA GLU A 36 19.29 -14.29 -8.78
C GLU A 36 18.13 -15.07 -8.14
N LEU A 37 17.47 -15.98 -8.89
CA LEU A 37 16.29 -16.67 -8.41
C LEU A 37 16.66 -17.79 -7.43
N MET A 38 16.32 -17.59 -6.16
CA MET A 38 16.54 -18.54 -5.07
C MET A 38 15.49 -18.33 -3.96
N PRO A 39 15.37 -19.23 -2.96
CA PRO A 39 14.49 -19.01 -1.83
C PRO A 39 14.88 -17.76 -1.03
N LEU A 40 13.89 -16.93 -0.69
CA LEU A 40 14.10 -15.66 0.01
C LEU A 40 14.85 -15.86 1.34
N ASP A 41 14.42 -16.86 2.14
CA ASP A 41 15.05 -17.18 3.42
C ASP A 41 16.54 -17.53 3.26
N SER A 42 16.88 -18.29 2.21
CA SER A 42 18.25 -18.69 1.93
C SER A 42 19.11 -17.48 1.55
N ALA A 43 18.61 -16.61 0.68
CA ALA A 43 19.31 -15.39 0.27
C ALA A 43 19.55 -14.47 1.48
N TYR A 44 18.51 -14.25 2.28
CA TYR A 44 18.57 -13.34 3.41
C TYR A 44 19.47 -13.87 4.53
N LYS A 45 19.33 -15.14 4.91
CA LYS A 45 20.18 -15.78 5.91
C LYS A 45 21.66 -15.73 5.50
N TYR A 46 21.94 -16.08 4.24
CA TYR A 46 23.31 -16.00 3.73
C TYR A 46 23.87 -14.57 3.82
N ALA A 47 23.06 -13.56 3.49
CA ALA A 47 23.47 -12.16 3.59
C ALA A 47 23.84 -11.75 5.03
N LEU A 48 23.10 -12.24 6.03
CA LEU A 48 23.36 -12.00 7.46
C LEU A 48 24.58 -12.77 7.97
N ASP A 49 24.81 -13.99 7.48
CA ASP A 49 26.03 -14.75 7.78
C ASP A 49 27.26 -14.01 7.25
N GLN A 50 27.19 -13.48 6.03
CA GLN A 50 28.27 -12.65 5.46
C GLN A 50 28.45 -11.33 6.21
N TYR A 51 27.36 -10.71 6.66
CA TYR A 51 27.40 -9.52 7.50
C TYR A 51 28.17 -9.77 8.80
N THR A 52 27.89 -10.89 9.46
CA THR A 52 28.54 -11.29 10.73
C THR A 52 30.02 -11.60 10.53
N ASN A 53 30.40 -12.15 9.38
CA ASN A 53 31.79 -12.44 9.01
C ASN A 53 32.54 -11.21 8.43
N GLU A 54 31.94 -10.02 8.46
CA GLU A 54 32.49 -8.77 7.89
C GLU A 54 32.78 -8.82 6.37
N ASN A 55 32.12 -9.73 5.64
CA ASN A 55 32.21 -9.81 4.18
C ASN A 55 31.21 -8.83 3.55
N TRP A 56 31.50 -7.54 3.66
CA TRP A 56 30.55 -6.45 3.34
C TRP A 56 30.01 -6.46 1.92
N LYS A 57 30.87 -6.71 0.92
CA LYS A 57 30.45 -6.72 -0.50
C LYS A 57 29.43 -7.81 -0.78
N GLU A 58 29.70 -9.02 -0.30
CA GLU A 58 28.82 -10.18 -0.47
C GLU A 58 27.51 -10.00 0.31
N SER A 59 27.59 -9.47 1.52
CA SER A 59 26.42 -9.14 2.34
C SER A 59 25.51 -8.13 1.63
N VAL A 60 26.08 -7.06 1.06
CA VAL A 60 25.34 -6.08 0.26
C VAL A 60 24.64 -6.75 -0.92
N GLU A 61 25.36 -7.57 -1.69
CA GLU A 61 24.80 -8.23 -2.88
C GLU A 61 23.58 -9.08 -2.52
N TYR A 62 23.69 -9.93 -1.50
CA TYR A 62 22.59 -10.81 -1.10
C TYR A 62 21.46 -10.08 -0.35
N LEU A 63 21.74 -8.98 0.37
CA LEU A 63 20.69 -8.11 0.92
C LEU A 63 19.90 -7.43 -0.21
N GLU A 64 20.57 -6.91 -1.24
CA GLU A 64 19.87 -6.35 -2.41
C GLU A 64 19.06 -7.41 -3.17
N VAL A 65 19.62 -8.61 -3.36
CA VAL A 65 18.92 -9.74 -4.02
C VAL A 65 17.69 -10.16 -3.20
N SER A 66 17.82 -10.30 -1.89
CA SER A 66 16.69 -10.68 -1.03
C SER A 66 15.57 -9.63 -1.05
N LEU A 67 15.89 -8.33 -1.07
CA LEU A 67 14.91 -7.25 -1.29
C LEU A 67 14.20 -7.35 -2.65
N ARG A 68 14.91 -7.76 -3.71
CA ARG A 68 14.29 -8.00 -5.03
C ARG A 68 13.40 -9.24 -5.04
N LEU A 69 13.83 -10.32 -4.38
CA LEU A 69 13.05 -11.57 -4.25
C LEU A 69 11.77 -11.35 -3.44
N TYR A 70 11.83 -10.57 -2.37
CA TYR A 70 10.65 -10.21 -1.58
C TYR A 70 9.62 -9.44 -2.42
N ARG A 71 10.06 -8.42 -3.18
CA ARG A 71 9.16 -7.70 -4.10
C ARG A 71 8.59 -8.60 -5.18
N LEU A 72 9.44 -9.45 -5.78
CA LEU A 72 9.01 -10.44 -6.77
C LEU A 72 7.87 -11.31 -6.23
N LEU A 73 7.97 -11.77 -4.99
CA LEU A 73 6.91 -12.55 -4.34
C LEU A 73 5.63 -11.72 -4.18
N LYS A 74 5.70 -10.54 -3.56
CA LYS A 74 4.53 -9.69 -3.27
C LYS A 74 3.81 -9.26 -4.55
N ASP A 75 4.54 -8.85 -5.59
CA ASP A 75 3.95 -8.43 -6.86
C ASP A 75 3.35 -9.61 -7.62
N SER A 76 3.96 -10.80 -7.51
CA SER A 76 3.40 -12.04 -8.10
C SER A 76 2.12 -12.48 -7.39
N GLU A 77 2.04 -12.32 -6.07
CA GLU A 77 0.82 -12.56 -5.28
C GLU A 77 -0.28 -11.58 -5.65
N ALA A 78 0.02 -10.27 -5.63
CA ALA A 78 -0.93 -9.23 -6.02
C ALA A 78 -1.46 -9.47 -7.44
N PHE A 79 -0.58 -9.74 -8.40
CA PHE A 79 -0.96 -10.00 -9.79
C PHE A 79 -1.94 -11.17 -9.92
N CYS A 80 -1.66 -12.32 -9.27
CA CYS A 80 -2.55 -13.47 -9.35
C CYS A 80 -3.87 -13.24 -8.61
N ASN A 81 -3.82 -12.64 -7.41
CA ASN A 81 -5.01 -12.42 -6.59
C ASN A 81 -5.97 -11.40 -7.23
N LEU A 82 -5.45 -10.36 -7.88
CA LEU A 82 -6.25 -9.39 -8.66
C LEU A 82 -6.88 -10.04 -9.89
N ASN A 83 -6.10 -10.75 -10.72
CA ASN A 83 -6.62 -11.36 -11.95
C ASN A 83 -7.65 -12.47 -11.69
N CYS A 84 -7.59 -13.12 -10.53
CA CYS A 84 -8.55 -14.16 -10.13
C CYS A 84 -9.70 -13.63 -9.26
N SER A 85 -9.73 -12.34 -8.91
CA SER A 85 -10.69 -11.77 -7.95
C SER A 85 -12.16 -11.85 -8.39
N THR A 86 -12.41 -11.75 -9.69
CA THR A 86 -13.75 -11.74 -10.30
C THR A 86 -14.18 -13.10 -10.83
N VAL A 87 -13.32 -14.12 -10.77
CA VAL A 87 -13.66 -15.45 -11.28
C VAL A 87 -14.73 -16.08 -10.41
N ARG A 88 -15.79 -16.57 -11.06
CA ARG A 88 -16.95 -17.23 -10.45
C ARG A 88 -17.25 -18.55 -11.14
N LEU A 89 -18.06 -19.39 -10.51
CA LEU A 89 -18.59 -20.60 -11.15
C LEU A 89 -19.39 -20.23 -12.42
N ASP A 90 -19.32 -21.08 -13.44
CA ASP A 90 -20.04 -20.83 -14.69
C ASP A 90 -21.56 -21.06 -14.53
N ASP A 91 -21.96 -21.88 -13.56
CA ASP A 91 -23.33 -22.29 -13.27
C ASP A 91 -23.84 -21.82 -11.88
N GLU A 92 -23.45 -20.62 -11.42
CA GLU A 92 -23.85 -20.11 -10.09
C GLU A 92 -25.36 -20.21 -9.83
N ALA A 93 -26.18 -19.97 -10.86
CA ALA A 93 -27.63 -20.03 -10.76
C ALA A 93 -28.16 -21.41 -10.33
N LYS A 94 -27.44 -22.50 -10.61
CA LYS A 94 -27.83 -23.86 -10.17
C LYS A 94 -27.70 -24.05 -8.66
N PHE A 95 -26.93 -23.19 -8.00
CA PHE A 95 -26.71 -23.19 -6.56
C PHE A 95 -27.50 -22.09 -5.85
N ALA A 96 -28.47 -21.45 -6.50
CA ALA A 96 -29.25 -20.35 -5.92
C ALA A 96 -29.94 -20.76 -4.61
N ASP A 97 -30.48 -21.98 -4.55
CA ASP A 97 -31.15 -22.54 -3.37
C ASP A 97 -30.16 -23.10 -2.33
N PHE A 98 -28.86 -23.12 -2.62
CA PHE A 98 -27.81 -23.71 -1.77
C PHE A 98 -26.68 -22.70 -1.52
N PRO A 99 -26.87 -21.69 -0.64
CA PRO A 99 -25.92 -20.60 -0.44
C PRO A 99 -24.51 -21.06 -0.05
N GLU A 100 -24.40 -22.09 0.79
CA GLU A 100 -23.12 -22.63 1.24
C GLU A 100 -22.34 -23.28 0.08
N LEU A 101 -23.01 -24.11 -0.72
CA LEU A 101 -22.41 -24.75 -1.90
C LEU A 101 -22.00 -23.69 -2.94
N ASN A 102 -22.80 -22.64 -3.11
CA ASN A 102 -22.46 -21.52 -3.97
C ASN A 102 -21.20 -20.78 -3.48
N PHE A 103 -21.13 -20.47 -2.19
CA PHE A 103 -19.98 -19.81 -1.57
C PHE A 103 -18.69 -20.62 -1.74
N PHE A 104 -18.68 -21.87 -1.28
CA PHE A 104 -17.48 -22.72 -1.39
C PHE A 104 -17.16 -23.11 -2.83
N GLY A 105 -18.16 -23.23 -3.69
CA GLY A 105 -18.00 -23.39 -5.13
C GLY A 105 -17.17 -22.25 -5.75
N ASN A 106 -17.50 -21.01 -5.39
CA ASN A 106 -16.74 -19.84 -5.81
C ASN A 106 -15.32 -19.79 -5.21
N VAL A 107 -15.15 -20.20 -3.95
CA VAL A 107 -13.82 -20.35 -3.33
C VAL A 107 -12.97 -21.35 -4.12
N MET A 108 -13.52 -22.52 -4.47
CA MET A 108 -12.81 -23.54 -5.26
C MET A 108 -12.45 -23.05 -6.65
N LYS A 109 -13.36 -22.35 -7.35
CA LYS A 109 -13.08 -21.77 -8.67
C LYS A 109 -11.97 -20.72 -8.60
N ARG A 110 -11.98 -19.84 -7.60
CA ARG A 110 -10.91 -18.86 -7.38
C ARG A 110 -9.58 -19.56 -7.06
N ALA A 111 -9.59 -20.58 -6.21
CA ALA A 111 -8.40 -21.37 -5.89
C ALA A 111 -7.81 -22.08 -7.14
N GLN A 112 -8.66 -22.60 -8.03
CA GLN A 112 -8.24 -23.18 -9.31
C GLN A 112 -7.54 -22.13 -10.19
N CYS A 113 -8.11 -20.92 -10.31
CA CYS A 113 -7.49 -19.81 -11.04
C CYS A 113 -6.12 -19.46 -10.46
N LEU A 114 -6.03 -19.33 -9.14
CA LEU A 114 -4.78 -19.02 -8.44
C LEU A 114 -3.72 -20.10 -8.65
N LYS A 115 -4.09 -21.38 -8.55
CA LYS A 115 -3.18 -22.50 -8.82
C LYS A 115 -2.57 -22.40 -10.22
N ARG A 116 -3.38 -22.13 -11.24
CA ARG A 116 -2.90 -21.96 -12.62
C ARG A 116 -2.02 -20.73 -12.78
N CYS A 117 -2.40 -19.60 -12.18
CA CYS A 117 -1.62 -18.37 -12.26
C CYS A 117 -0.25 -18.52 -11.59
N LYS A 118 -0.22 -19.04 -10.36
CA LYS A 118 1.01 -19.21 -9.57
C LYS A 118 2.00 -20.17 -10.25
N GLN A 119 1.52 -21.25 -10.89
CA GLN A 119 2.36 -22.17 -11.67
C GLN A 119 3.15 -21.47 -12.81
N GLY A 120 2.61 -20.38 -13.35
CA GLY A 120 3.24 -19.63 -14.44
C GLY A 120 4.38 -18.70 -14.00
N LEU A 121 4.51 -18.39 -12.71
CA LEU A 121 5.39 -17.33 -12.23
C LEU A 121 6.65 -17.86 -11.51
N PRO A 122 7.84 -17.28 -11.74
CA PRO A 122 9.09 -17.73 -11.11
C PRO A 122 9.10 -17.71 -9.59
N ALA A 123 8.40 -16.74 -8.97
CA ALA A 123 8.32 -16.56 -7.52
C ALA A 123 7.85 -17.82 -6.78
N PHE A 124 6.87 -18.53 -7.36
CA PHE A 124 6.26 -19.71 -6.74
C PHE A 124 6.94 -21.04 -7.11
N ARG A 125 8.07 -20.99 -7.82
CA ARG A 125 8.92 -22.16 -8.04
C ARG A 125 9.91 -22.38 -6.89
N GLN A 126 10.08 -21.36 -6.05
CA GLN A 126 10.94 -21.40 -4.87
C GLN A 126 10.14 -21.78 -3.63
N THR A 127 10.84 -22.28 -2.60
CA THR A 127 10.25 -22.50 -1.28
C THR A 127 9.69 -21.19 -0.73
N GLN A 128 8.48 -21.24 -0.18
CA GLN A 128 7.85 -20.07 0.42
C GLN A 128 8.63 -19.63 1.67
N PRO A 129 8.82 -18.31 1.88
CA PRO A 129 9.52 -17.81 3.04
C PRO A 129 8.76 -18.07 4.34
N THR A 130 9.50 -18.11 5.45
CA THR A 130 8.89 -18.12 6.79
C THR A 130 8.15 -16.82 7.09
N ARG A 131 7.22 -16.90 8.05
CA ARG A 131 6.50 -15.71 8.55
C ARG A 131 7.45 -14.67 9.13
N ASP A 132 8.45 -15.11 9.89
CA ASP A 132 9.40 -14.21 10.55
C ASP A 132 10.22 -13.42 9.52
N THR A 133 10.69 -14.09 8.45
CA THR A 133 11.33 -13.38 7.31
C THR A 133 10.37 -12.36 6.70
N LEU A 134 9.12 -12.73 6.40
CA LEU A 134 8.17 -11.78 5.82
C LEU A 134 7.94 -10.57 6.73
N ASP A 135 7.80 -10.80 8.03
CA ASP A 135 7.61 -9.75 9.04
C ASP A 135 8.83 -8.80 9.11
N GLU A 136 10.06 -9.32 9.01
CA GLU A 136 11.28 -8.50 8.96
C GLU A 136 11.35 -7.61 7.71
N PHE A 137 10.98 -8.15 6.54
CA PHE A 137 10.93 -7.39 5.30
C PHE A 137 9.82 -6.34 5.32
N GLU A 138 8.64 -6.68 5.83
CA GLU A 138 7.56 -5.71 6.06
C GLU A 138 8.05 -4.59 6.99
N ARG A 139 8.81 -4.90 8.04
CA ARG A 139 9.41 -3.92 8.95
C ARG A 139 10.64 -3.19 8.38
N ARG A 140 11.04 -3.43 7.13
CA ARG A 140 12.23 -2.84 6.51
C ARG A 140 13.55 -3.19 7.23
N GLU A 141 13.60 -4.26 8.04
CA GLU A 141 14.82 -4.68 8.75
C GLU A 141 16.04 -4.89 7.84
N PRO A 142 15.92 -5.43 6.60
CA PRO A 142 17.09 -5.55 5.71
C PRO A 142 17.85 -4.23 5.50
N TYR A 143 17.16 -3.08 5.53
CA TYR A 143 17.79 -1.77 5.37
C TYR A 143 18.70 -1.38 6.54
N LYS A 144 18.42 -1.88 7.75
CA LYS A 144 19.25 -1.68 8.94
C LYS A 144 20.64 -2.29 8.79
N PHE A 145 20.71 -3.48 8.20
CA PHE A 145 21.97 -4.14 7.88
C PHE A 145 22.62 -3.53 6.65
N LEU A 146 21.81 -3.26 5.62
CA LEU A 146 22.28 -2.77 4.33
C LEU A 146 22.97 -1.39 4.46
N GLN A 147 22.46 -0.49 5.29
CA GLN A 147 23.09 0.81 5.49
C GLN A 147 24.52 0.70 6.06
N TYR A 148 24.74 -0.20 7.02
CA TYR A 148 26.06 -0.38 7.63
C TYR A 148 27.01 -1.09 6.67
N ALA A 149 26.52 -2.11 5.97
CA ALA A 149 27.31 -2.83 4.97
C ALA A 149 27.75 -1.91 3.81
N TYR A 150 26.89 -0.98 3.37
CA TYR A 150 27.27 0.06 2.41
C TYR A 150 28.30 1.02 2.96
N PHE A 151 28.13 1.48 4.20
CA PHE A 151 29.09 2.37 4.85
C PHE A 151 30.47 1.73 4.94
N ARG A 152 30.55 0.44 5.33
CA ARG A 152 31.79 -0.34 5.38
C ARG A 152 32.37 -0.67 4.00
N SER A 153 31.59 -0.51 2.93
CA SER A 153 32.00 -0.72 1.54
C SER A 153 32.27 0.60 0.79
N ASP A 154 32.47 1.70 1.52
CA ASP A 154 32.72 3.06 1.00
C ASP A 154 31.62 3.59 0.06
N ASN A 155 30.37 3.12 0.21
CA ASN A 155 29.22 3.60 -0.56
C ASN A 155 28.31 4.47 0.30
N LEU A 156 28.78 5.68 0.63
CA LEU A 156 28.05 6.60 1.50
C LEU A 156 26.65 6.93 0.96
N ALA A 157 26.52 7.20 -0.34
CA ALA A 157 25.23 7.56 -0.93
C ALA A 157 24.16 6.49 -0.70
N LYS A 158 24.47 5.21 -0.96
CA LYS A 158 23.52 4.12 -0.69
C LYS A 158 23.33 3.86 0.80
N ALA A 159 24.35 4.06 1.64
CA ALA A 159 24.23 3.96 3.09
C ALA A 159 23.19 4.96 3.64
N VAL A 160 23.27 6.22 3.21
CA VAL A 160 22.33 7.27 3.61
C VAL A 160 20.90 6.94 3.17
N SER A 161 20.69 6.53 1.92
CA SER A 161 19.36 6.13 1.43
C SER A 161 18.78 4.94 2.21
N ALA A 162 19.59 3.91 2.49
CA ALA A 162 19.14 2.74 3.26
C ALA A 162 18.79 3.12 4.71
N ALA A 163 19.62 3.94 5.36
CA ALA A 163 19.35 4.43 6.71
C ALA A 163 18.08 5.29 6.75
N HIS A 164 17.89 6.18 5.77
CA HIS A 164 16.67 6.99 5.64
C HIS A 164 15.43 6.11 5.47
N THR A 165 15.49 5.12 4.57
CA THR A 165 14.42 4.17 4.30
C THR A 165 13.97 3.40 5.54
N PHE A 166 14.92 2.96 6.37
CA PHE A 166 14.63 2.29 7.65
C PHE A 166 14.02 3.25 8.67
N MET A 167 14.60 4.45 8.82
CA MET A 167 14.19 5.45 9.82
C MET A 167 12.75 5.94 9.60
N LEU A 168 12.25 5.94 8.37
CA LEU A 168 10.86 6.28 8.07
C LEU A 168 9.84 5.37 8.78
N LYS A 169 10.17 4.08 8.96
CA LYS A 169 9.32 3.11 9.67
C LYS A 169 9.66 3.00 11.16
N HIS A 170 10.90 3.36 11.52
CA HIS A 170 11.42 3.30 12.89
C HIS A 170 11.95 4.65 13.37
N PRO A 171 11.11 5.70 13.46
CA PRO A 171 11.57 7.06 13.77
C PRO A 171 12.16 7.19 15.18
N LYS A 172 11.90 6.23 16.07
CA LYS A 172 12.38 6.19 17.46
C LYS A 172 13.60 5.29 17.68
N ASP A 173 14.16 4.68 16.63
CA ASP A 173 15.34 3.83 16.76
C ASP A 173 16.59 4.69 17.07
N GLU A 174 17.09 4.59 18.30
CA GLU A 174 18.20 5.44 18.77
C GLU A 174 19.52 5.22 18.01
N MET A 175 19.78 3.99 17.56
CA MET A 175 20.99 3.66 16.82
C MET A 175 20.94 4.32 15.44
N MET A 176 19.82 4.19 14.74
CA MET A 176 19.65 4.78 13.43
C MET A 176 19.63 6.31 13.49
N GLN A 177 19.04 6.91 14.53
CA GLN A 177 19.11 8.35 14.74
C GLN A 177 20.55 8.85 14.86
N ARG A 178 21.40 8.14 15.61
CA ARG A 178 22.84 8.46 15.74
C ARG A 178 23.57 8.30 14.40
N ASN A 179 23.34 7.21 13.68
CA ASN A 179 23.94 6.98 12.36
C ASN A 179 23.53 8.07 11.37
N MET A 180 22.24 8.44 11.35
CA MET A 180 21.71 9.48 10.48
C MET A 180 22.26 10.87 10.84
N ALA A 181 22.43 11.18 12.13
CA ALA A 181 23.07 12.41 12.57
C ALA A 181 24.53 12.49 12.11
N TYR A 182 25.26 11.37 12.18
CA TYR A 182 26.61 11.28 11.63
C TYR A 182 26.61 11.48 10.11
N TYR A 183 25.74 10.80 9.36
CA TYR A 183 25.64 10.98 7.91
C TYR A 183 25.33 12.43 7.52
N LYS A 184 24.40 13.09 8.22
CA LYS A 184 24.08 14.52 8.04
C LYS A 184 25.27 15.45 8.24
N SER A 185 26.26 15.07 9.06
CA SER A 185 27.47 15.85 9.26
C SER A 185 28.44 15.78 8.07
N LEU A 186 28.25 14.83 7.15
CA LEU A 186 29.10 14.64 5.98
C LEU A 186 28.64 15.53 4.81
N PRO A 187 29.55 16.23 4.12
CA PRO A 187 29.20 17.07 2.97
C PRO A 187 28.48 16.27 1.87
N GLY A 188 27.36 16.80 1.38
CA GLY A 188 26.59 16.21 0.27
C GLY A 188 25.67 15.04 0.65
N ALA A 189 25.65 14.61 1.92
CA ALA A 189 24.80 13.50 2.36
C ALA A 189 23.29 13.78 2.21
N GLU A 190 22.86 15.04 2.34
CA GLU A 190 21.45 15.43 2.20
C GLU A 190 20.87 15.10 0.83
N GLU A 191 21.68 15.15 -0.24
CA GLU A 191 21.25 14.81 -1.61
C GLU A 191 20.94 13.32 -1.78
N HIS A 192 21.38 12.49 -0.83
CA HIS A 192 21.22 11.04 -0.83
C HIS A 192 20.15 10.55 0.15
N MET A 193 19.37 11.45 0.77
CA MET A 193 18.25 11.06 1.66
C MET A 193 17.00 10.71 0.84
N ASN A 194 17.08 9.62 0.10
CA ASN A 194 15.99 9.11 -0.72
C ASN A 194 15.39 7.86 -0.06
N ASP A 195 14.06 7.77 0.00
CA ASP A 195 13.39 6.52 0.37
C ASP A 195 13.47 5.55 -0.81
N LEU A 196 14.03 4.37 -0.55
CA LEU A 196 14.23 3.31 -1.53
C LEU A 196 12.95 2.52 -1.82
N GLU A 197 11.88 2.74 -1.03
CA GLU A 197 10.55 2.14 -1.19
C GLU A 197 9.48 3.11 -1.71
N THR A 198 9.85 4.35 -2.05
CA THR A 198 8.91 5.37 -2.55
C THR A 198 8.11 4.84 -3.73
N LYS A 199 6.78 4.94 -3.62
CA LYS A 199 5.86 4.61 -4.71
C LYS A 199 5.70 5.79 -5.67
N SER A 200 5.41 5.48 -6.93
CA SER A 200 5.26 6.49 -7.99
C SER A 200 4.24 7.59 -7.66
N TYR A 201 3.11 7.27 -7.01
CA TYR A 201 2.09 8.26 -6.64
C TYR A 201 2.58 9.26 -5.56
N GLU A 202 3.53 8.86 -4.70
CA GLU A 202 4.05 9.75 -3.65
C GLU A 202 4.83 10.91 -4.27
N SER A 203 5.63 10.63 -5.31
CA SER A 203 6.36 11.66 -6.04
C SER A 203 5.42 12.69 -6.71
N LEU A 204 4.30 12.20 -7.26
CA LEU A 204 3.24 13.03 -7.83
C LEU A 204 2.54 13.86 -6.76
N PHE A 205 2.22 13.25 -5.62
CA PHE A 205 1.62 13.94 -4.49
C PHE A 205 2.52 15.09 -3.97
N VAL A 206 3.80 14.81 -3.72
CA VAL A 206 4.75 15.83 -3.25
C VAL A 206 4.89 16.96 -4.27
N ARG A 207 4.94 16.64 -5.57
CA ARG A 207 4.99 17.66 -6.64
C ARG A 207 3.71 18.49 -6.68
N ALA A 208 2.55 17.85 -6.53
CA ALA A 208 1.25 18.53 -6.47
C ALA A 208 1.17 19.51 -5.29
N VAL A 209 1.58 19.08 -4.09
CA VAL A 209 1.60 19.93 -2.89
C VAL A 209 2.57 21.11 -3.04
N ARG A 210 3.75 20.89 -3.63
CA ARG A 210 4.68 22.00 -3.95
C ARG A 210 4.08 22.98 -4.94
N ALA A 211 3.41 22.49 -5.99
CA ALA A 211 2.74 23.33 -6.97
C ALA A 211 1.57 24.12 -6.35
N TYR A 212 0.79 23.49 -5.47
CA TYR A 212 -0.27 24.13 -4.71
C TYR A 212 0.26 25.30 -3.86
N ASN A 213 1.33 25.07 -3.09
CA ASN A 213 1.95 26.10 -2.26
C ASN A 213 2.60 27.22 -3.08
N GLY A 214 3.03 26.92 -4.31
CA GLY A 214 3.51 27.90 -5.28
C GLY A 214 2.40 28.53 -6.15
N GLU A 215 1.13 28.37 -5.77
CA GLU A 215 -0.07 28.88 -6.48
C GLU A 215 -0.21 28.41 -7.95
N ASN A 216 0.55 27.40 -8.35
CA ASN A 216 0.40 26.74 -9.65
C ASN A 216 -0.67 25.65 -9.56
N TYR A 217 -1.93 26.09 -9.46
CA TYR A 217 -3.09 25.21 -9.30
C TYR A 217 -3.28 24.24 -10.47
N ARG A 218 -2.89 24.62 -11.70
CA ARG A 218 -2.98 23.74 -12.87
C ARG A 218 -2.09 22.51 -12.74
N THR A 219 -0.83 22.71 -12.36
CA THR A 219 0.09 21.60 -12.11
C THR A 219 -0.34 20.80 -10.89
N SER A 220 -0.81 21.47 -9.82
CA SER A 220 -1.36 20.78 -8.64
C SER A 220 -2.49 19.83 -9.01
N ILE A 221 -3.46 20.26 -9.82
CA ILE A 221 -4.56 19.41 -10.28
C ILE A 221 -4.03 18.25 -11.12
N SER A 222 -3.23 18.54 -12.14
CA SER A 222 -2.71 17.50 -13.04
C SER A 222 -1.95 16.40 -12.31
N ASP A 223 -1.14 16.77 -11.32
CA ASP A 223 -0.35 15.80 -10.56
C ASP A 223 -1.19 15.05 -9.53
N MET A 224 -2.13 15.72 -8.86
CA MET A 224 -3.00 15.11 -7.86
C MET A 224 -4.02 14.15 -8.49
N GLU A 225 -4.58 14.49 -9.66
CA GLU A 225 -5.46 13.60 -10.44
C GLU A 225 -4.70 12.36 -10.99
N LEU A 226 -3.38 12.39 -11.08
CA LEU A 226 -2.55 11.22 -11.40
C LEU A 226 -2.14 10.44 -10.13
N ALA A 227 -1.88 11.15 -9.02
CA ALA A 227 -1.50 10.54 -7.75
C ALA A 227 -2.63 9.68 -7.17
N LEU A 228 -3.86 10.19 -7.19
CA LEU A 228 -5.04 9.55 -6.62
C LEU A 228 -5.31 8.13 -7.19
N PRO A 229 -5.43 7.91 -8.51
CA PRO A 229 -5.57 6.56 -9.06
C PRO A 229 -4.31 5.71 -8.85
N GLY A 230 -3.12 6.33 -8.80
CA GLY A 230 -1.88 5.63 -8.46
C GLY A 230 -1.88 5.06 -7.04
N PHE A 231 -2.39 5.81 -6.07
CA PHE A 231 -2.61 5.36 -4.70
C PHE A 231 -3.63 4.22 -4.65
N PHE A 232 -4.81 4.38 -5.28
CA PHE A 232 -5.82 3.32 -5.26
C PHE A 232 -5.35 2.02 -5.90
N LYS A 233 -4.53 2.11 -6.95
CA LYS A 233 -3.89 0.94 -7.54
C LYS A 233 -2.94 0.26 -6.54
N ALA A 234 -2.06 1.01 -5.88
CA ALA A 234 -1.15 0.47 -4.87
C ALA A 234 -1.91 -0.13 -3.67
N TYR A 235 -3.03 0.47 -3.29
CA TYR A 235 -3.93 -0.05 -2.26
C TYR A 235 -4.56 -1.39 -2.67
N ASP A 236 -5.13 -1.48 -3.88
CA ASP A 236 -5.70 -2.72 -4.41
C ASP A 236 -4.63 -3.84 -4.52
N GLU A 237 -3.40 -3.49 -4.93
CA GLU A 237 -2.26 -4.40 -4.96
C GLU A 237 -1.88 -4.90 -3.56
N CYS A 238 -1.85 -4.00 -2.56
CA CYS A 238 -1.60 -4.36 -1.17
C CYS A 238 -2.67 -5.32 -0.62
N LEU A 239 -3.96 -5.01 -0.84
CA LEU A 239 -5.07 -5.87 -0.42
C LEU A 239 -4.97 -7.27 -1.03
N ALA A 240 -4.60 -7.34 -2.31
CA ALA A 240 -4.42 -8.61 -3.01
C ALA A 240 -3.20 -9.39 -2.49
N ALA A 241 -2.11 -8.70 -2.14
CA ALA A 241 -0.91 -9.31 -1.57
C ALA A 241 -1.09 -9.80 -0.11
N CYS A 242 -2.18 -9.43 0.57
CA CYS A 242 -2.54 -9.97 1.89
C CYS A 242 -3.11 -11.40 1.84
N GLU A 243 -3.60 -11.84 0.68
CA GLU A 243 -4.15 -13.18 0.43
C GLU A 243 -3.05 -14.19 0.02
N GLY A 244 -1.82 -13.96 0.49
CA GLY A 244 -0.65 -14.80 0.26
C GLY A 244 -0.68 -16.13 1.01
N SER A 245 0.29 -16.99 0.72
CA SER A 245 0.42 -18.31 1.36
C SER A 245 0.69 -18.17 2.87
N ARG A 246 0.04 -18.97 3.73
CA ARG A 246 0.30 -18.97 5.18
C ARG A 246 0.28 -20.39 5.76
N GLU A 247 1.03 -20.59 6.84
CA GLU A 247 1.03 -21.82 7.63
C GLU A 247 -0.19 -21.86 8.56
N ILE A 248 -0.92 -22.98 8.58
CA ILE A 248 -2.02 -23.24 9.51
C ILE A 248 -1.45 -24.08 10.66
N ARG A 249 -1.44 -23.53 11.87
CA ARG A 249 -0.80 -24.16 13.04
C ARG A 249 -1.79 -24.84 13.99
N GLU A 250 -3.02 -24.37 14.03
CA GLU A 250 -4.01 -24.78 15.02
C GLU A 250 -4.97 -25.82 14.49
N PHE A 251 -5.33 -26.78 15.35
CA PHE A 251 -6.35 -27.77 15.08
C PHE A 251 -7.71 -27.22 15.51
N LYS A 252 -8.40 -26.58 14.57
CA LYS A 252 -9.72 -25.96 14.75
C LYS A 252 -10.76 -26.69 13.88
N ASP A 253 -12.03 -26.62 14.30
CA ASP A 253 -13.14 -27.05 13.45
C ASP A 253 -13.18 -26.25 12.13
N PHE A 254 -13.88 -26.78 11.13
CA PHE A 254 -13.86 -26.26 9.76
C PHE A 254 -14.14 -24.75 9.64
N PHE A 255 -15.27 -24.27 10.17
CA PHE A 255 -15.63 -22.84 10.09
C PHE A 255 -14.75 -21.94 10.95
N PRO A 256 -14.42 -22.28 12.22
CA PRO A 256 -13.42 -21.55 12.99
C PRO A 256 -12.06 -21.44 12.30
N SER A 257 -11.59 -22.50 11.64
CA SER A 257 -10.34 -22.49 10.87
C SER A 257 -10.39 -21.49 9.70
N ILE A 258 -11.51 -21.45 8.95
CA ILE A 258 -11.72 -20.47 7.87
C ILE A 258 -11.79 -19.05 8.41
N ALA A 259 -12.55 -18.84 9.48
CA ALA A 259 -12.72 -17.52 10.10
C ALA A 259 -11.39 -16.97 10.61
N ASP A 260 -10.63 -17.79 11.36
CA ASP A 260 -9.30 -17.46 11.86
C ASP A 260 -8.34 -17.04 10.73
N HIS A 261 -8.28 -17.84 9.67
CA HIS A 261 -7.47 -17.52 8.49
C HIS A 261 -7.90 -16.20 7.84
N PHE A 262 -9.20 -15.95 7.72
CA PHE A 262 -9.71 -14.71 7.14
C PHE A 262 -9.49 -13.49 8.04
N ILE A 263 -9.55 -13.65 9.37
CA ILE A 263 -9.22 -12.59 10.34
C ILE A 263 -7.77 -12.13 10.14
N HIS A 264 -6.84 -13.07 9.94
CA HIS A 264 -5.45 -12.72 9.62
C HIS A 264 -5.31 -11.93 8.32
N VAL A 265 -6.05 -12.32 7.27
CA VAL A 265 -6.10 -11.58 6.00
C VAL A 265 -6.68 -10.18 6.21
N LEU A 266 -7.76 -10.04 7.00
CA LEU A 266 -8.36 -8.74 7.34
C LEU A 266 -7.39 -7.85 8.12
N LYS A 267 -6.69 -8.39 9.13
CA LYS A 267 -5.66 -7.67 9.89
C LYS A 267 -4.53 -7.16 8.98
N CYS A 268 -4.16 -7.91 7.95
CA CYS A 268 -3.20 -7.43 6.93
C CYS A 268 -3.82 -6.31 6.07
N LYS A 269 -5.03 -6.52 5.54
CA LYS A 269 -5.71 -5.57 4.64
C LYS A 269 -5.91 -4.19 5.28
N LEU A 270 -6.28 -4.15 6.56
CA LEU A 270 -6.48 -2.90 7.28
C LEU A 270 -5.21 -2.10 7.55
N LYS A 271 -4.02 -2.73 7.46
CA LYS A 271 -2.74 -2.02 7.53
C LYS A 271 -2.35 -1.35 6.20
N CYS A 272 -2.97 -1.73 5.08
CA CYS A 272 -2.57 -1.26 3.76
C CYS A 272 -2.64 0.26 3.62
N GLU A 273 -3.66 0.92 4.19
CA GLU A 273 -3.72 2.38 4.16
C GLU A 273 -2.54 2.97 4.93
N ASP A 274 -2.31 2.52 6.17
CA ASP A 274 -1.23 3.04 7.02
C ASP A 274 0.16 2.88 6.39
N GLU A 275 0.42 1.74 5.75
CA GLU A 275 1.68 1.40 5.08
C GLU A 275 1.93 2.19 3.78
N LEU A 276 0.87 2.74 3.17
CA LEU A 276 0.92 3.50 1.93
C LEU A 276 0.83 5.03 2.16
N ARG A 277 0.81 5.50 3.42
CA ARG A 277 0.84 6.95 3.67
C ARG A 277 2.26 7.48 3.45
N PRO A 278 2.44 8.52 2.63
CA PRO A 278 3.74 9.13 2.44
C PRO A 278 4.20 9.85 3.70
N VAL A 279 5.52 9.89 3.89
CA VAL A 279 6.17 10.74 4.90
C VAL A 279 6.75 11.96 4.20
N VAL A 280 6.22 13.14 4.51
CA VAL A 280 6.67 14.42 3.92
C VAL A 280 7.29 15.28 5.00
N GLY A 281 8.55 15.68 4.82
CA GLY A 281 9.26 16.52 5.79
C GLY A 281 9.43 15.86 7.17
N GLY A 282 9.38 14.53 7.25
CA GLY A 282 9.48 13.77 8.50
C GLY A 282 8.15 13.49 9.20
N PHE A 283 7.02 13.92 8.63
CA PHE A 283 5.69 13.70 9.19
C PHE A 283 4.86 12.81 8.26
N VAL A 284 4.17 11.83 8.83
CA VAL A 284 3.21 10.98 8.11
C VAL A 284 2.02 11.85 7.72
N VAL A 285 1.59 11.79 6.46
CA VAL A 285 0.41 12.51 6.01
C VAL A 285 -0.85 11.80 6.53
N GLU A 286 -1.53 12.40 7.49
CA GLU A 286 -2.79 11.87 8.03
C GLU A 286 -3.95 12.04 7.03
N LYS A 287 -4.97 11.16 7.16
CA LYS A 287 -6.17 11.15 6.31
C LYS A 287 -5.83 11.32 4.82
N PHE A 288 -4.91 10.49 4.31
CA PHE A 288 -4.21 10.76 3.05
C PHE A 288 -5.14 10.96 1.85
N VAL A 289 -6.17 10.12 1.70
CA VAL A 289 -7.17 10.24 0.63
C VAL A 289 -7.99 11.53 0.77
N ALA A 290 -8.42 11.87 1.99
CA ALA A 290 -9.12 13.12 2.27
C ALA A 290 -8.24 14.32 1.89
N THR A 291 -6.98 14.30 2.31
CA THR A 291 -5.98 15.34 2.00
C THR A 291 -5.85 15.56 0.49
N MET A 292 -5.81 14.49 -0.33
CA MET A 292 -5.78 14.63 -1.80
C MET A 292 -7.03 15.33 -2.35
N TYR A 293 -8.22 14.97 -1.85
CA TYR A 293 -9.47 15.62 -2.25
C TYR A 293 -9.57 17.08 -1.79
N HIS A 294 -9.02 17.42 -0.63
CA HIS A 294 -8.92 18.80 -0.16
C HIS A 294 -8.08 19.67 -1.11
N TYR A 295 -6.88 19.19 -1.48
CA TYR A 295 -6.04 19.90 -2.45
C TYR A 295 -6.71 20.06 -3.82
N LEU A 296 -7.36 18.99 -4.32
CA LEU A 296 -8.10 19.04 -5.59
C LEU A 296 -9.23 20.07 -5.51
N GLN A 297 -10.07 20.01 -4.48
CA GLN A 297 -11.19 20.92 -4.30
C GLN A 297 -10.76 22.38 -4.35
N PHE A 298 -9.74 22.74 -3.57
CA PHE A 298 -9.28 24.13 -3.51
C PHE A 298 -8.64 24.56 -4.84
N ALA A 299 -7.82 23.71 -5.46
CA ALA A 299 -7.18 24.04 -6.72
C ALA A 299 -8.21 24.23 -7.85
N TYR A 300 -9.24 23.36 -7.94
CA TYR A 300 -10.34 23.52 -8.89
C TYR A 300 -11.14 24.81 -8.63
N TYR A 301 -11.42 25.12 -7.38
CA TYR A 301 -12.07 26.37 -7.00
C TYR A 301 -11.28 27.60 -7.47
N LYS A 302 -9.96 27.61 -7.26
CA LYS A 302 -9.08 28.71 -7.69
C LYS A 302 -9.03 28.89 -9.21
N LEU A 303 -9.32 27.84 -9.97
CA LEU A 303 -9.45 27.91 -11.43
C LEU A 303 -10.89 28.08 -11.92
N ASN A 304 -11.83 28.35 -11.01
CA ASN A 304 -13.26 28.53 -11.30
C ASN A 304 -13.91 27.29 -11.95
N ASP A 305 -13.47 26.10 -11.56
CA ASP A 305 -14.01 24.81 -11.99
C ASP A 305 -14.82 24.14 -10.86
N MET A 306 -16.00 24.69 -10.59
CA MET A 306 -16.86 24.21 -9.51
C MET A 306 -17.45 22.84 -9.78
N LYS A 307 -17.56 22.43 -11.06
CA LYS A 307 -18.03 21.10 -11.45
C LYS A 307 -17.10 20.00 -10.96
N ASN A 308 -15.79 20.25 -10.93
CA ASN A 308 -14.84 19.31 -10.35
C ASN A 308 -14.57 19.55 -8.86
N ALA A 309 -14.73 20.80 -8.38
CA ALA A 309 -14.52 21.11 -6.97
C ALA A 309 -15.59 20.51 -6.04
N ALA A 310 -16.88 20.57 -6.41
CA ALA A 310 -17.97 20.10 -5.55
C ALA A 310 -17.92 18.58 -5.28
N PRO A 311 -17.68 17.71 -6.28
CA PRO A 311 -17.50 16.27 -6.03
C PRO A 311 -16.29 15.95 -5.15
N CYS A 312 -15.23 16.77 -5.19
CA CYS A 312 -14.09 16.61 -4.29
C CYS A 312 -14.47 16.88 -2.83
N VAL A 313 -15.30 17.89 -2.54
CA VAL A 313 -15.84 18.09 -1.18
C VAL A 313 -16.65 16.87 -0.76
N ALA A 314 -17.57 16.41 -1.62
CA ALA A 314 -18.41 15.26 -1.30
C ALA A 314 -17.57 14.00 -1.01
N SER A 315 -16.48 13.81 -1.77
CA SER A 315 -15.54 12.71 -1.57
C SER A 315 -14.75 12.86 -0.27
N TYR A 316 -14.29 14.06 0.07
CA TYR A 316 -13.62 14.35 1.35
C TYR A 316 -14.51 13.99 2.53
N MET A 317 -15.79 14.38 2.49
CA MET A 317 -16.75 14.16 3.57
C MET A 317 -17.01 12.69 3.89
N LEU A 318 -16.65 11.75 3.00
CA LEU A 318 -16.69 10.31 3.31
C LEU A 318 -15.62 9.91 4.33
N PHE A 319 -14.50 10.61 4.37
CA PHE A 319 -13.32 10.26 5.18
C PHE A 319 -13.20 11.10 6.44
N ASP A 320 -13.70 12.33 6.39
CA ASP A 320 -13.68 13.24 7.53
C ASP A 320 -14.99 14.04 7.63
N PRO A 321 -16.11 13.38 7.99
CA PRO A 321 -17.43 14.01 8.03
C PRO A 321 -17.56 15.08 9.10
N ASP A 322 -16.64 15.16 10.07
CA ASP A 322 -16.68 16.09 11.18
C ASP A 322 -15.93 17.40 10.90
N ASP A 323 -15.27 17.53 9.74
CA ASP A 323 -14.57 18.75 9.33
C ASP A 323 -15.54 19.90 9.03
N GLU A 324 -15.57 20.89 9.92
CA GLU A 324 -16.44 22.06 9.80
C GLU A 324 -16.14 22.95 8.59
N VAL A 325 -14.89 23.02 8.14
CA VAL A 325 -14.51 23.81 6.97
C VAL A 325 -15.06 23.16 5.70
N MET A 326 -14.96 21.83 5.59
CA MET A 326 -15.55 21.14 4.43
C MET A 326 -17.07 21.12 4.44
N LYS A 327 -17.71 21.05 5.62
CA LYS A 327 -19.17 21.27 5.73
C LYS A 327 -19.57 22.64 5.20
N GLN A 328 -18.86 23.70 5.59
CA GLN A 328 -19.11 25.06 5.12
C GLN A 328 -18.89 25.19 3.61
N ASN A 329 -17.83 24.58 3.08
CA ASN A 329 -17.57 24.56 1.64
C ASN A 329 -18.70 23.87 0.87
N MET A 330 -19.22 22.75 1.37
CA MET A 330 -20.36 22.05 0.77
C MET A 330 -21.59 22.96 0.70
N VAL A 331 -21.95 23.60 1.82
CA VAL A 331 -23.08 24.54 1.89
C VAL A 331 -22.88 25.72 0.94
N TYR A 332 -21.65 26.25 0.85
CA TYR A 332 -21.30 27.34 -0.05
C TYR A 332 -21.51 26.98 -1.52
N TYR A 333 -21.08 25.78 -1.95
CA TYR A 333 -21.33 25.31 -3.32
C TYR A 333 -22.81 25.06 -3.60
N GLN A 334 -23.55 24.50 -2.64
CA GLN A 334 -25.00 24.29 -2.76
C GLN A 334 -25.77 25.61 -2.87
N TYR A 335 -25.39 26.62 -2.08
CA TYR A 335 -26.02 27.94 -2.11
C TYR A 335 -25.83 28.63 -3.47
N HIS A 336 -24.66 28.45 -4.10
CA HIS A 336 -24.34 29.02 -5.41
C HIS A 336 -24.59 28.06 -6.58
N LYS A 337 -25.37 27.00 -6.39
CA LYS A 337 -25.66 25.96 -7.39
C LYS A 337 -26.10 26.53 -8.73
N GLU A 338 -27.08 27.44 -8.72
CA GLU A 338 -27.61 28.07 -9.95
C GLU A 338 -26.57 28.95 -10.64
N LYS A 339 -25.82 29.74 -9.86
CA LYS A 339 -24.77 30.65 -10.38
C LYS A 339 -23.69 29.90 -11.15
N TRP A 340 -23.35 28.69 -10.70
CA TRP A 340 -22.28 27.87 -11.29
C TRP A 340 -22.78 26.75 -12.19
N GLY A 341 -24.10 26.66 -12.44
CA GLY A 341 -24.69 25.63 -13.28
C GLY A 341 -24.42 24.23 -12.77
N LEU A 342 -24.44 24.04 -11.45
CA LEU A 342 -24.25 22.75 -10.79
C LEU A 342 -25.58 21.98 -10.73
N ALA A 343 -25.51 20.67 -10.91
CA ALA A 343 -26.62 19.74 -10.74
C ALA A 343 -26.52 18.99 -9.40
N ASP A 344 -27.58 18.33 -8.97
CA ASP A 344 -27.54 17.51 -7.73
C ASP A 344 -26.50 16.38 -7.81
N THR A 345 -26.22 15.90 -9.02
CA THR A 345 -25.18 14.91 -9.28
C THR A 345 -23.77 15.41 -8.99
N ASP A 346 -23.53 16.72 -9.06
CA ASP A 346 -22.21 17.32 -8.79
C ASP A 346 -21.88 17.36 -7.28
N PHE A 347 -22.87 17.07 -6.43
CA PHE A 347 -22.70 16.97 -4.97
C PHE A 347 -22.58 15.51 -4.50
N LEU A 348 -22.42 14.58 -5.43
CA LEU A 348 -22.13 13.19 -5.11
C LEU A 348 -20.61 12.96 -5.02
N PRO A 349 -20.15 12.11 -4.08
CA PRO A 349 -18.77 11.71 -4.04
C PRO A 349 -18.37 10.95 -5.31
N ARG A 350 -17.09 11.05 -5.69
CA ARG A 350 -16.55 10.34 -6.85
C ARG A 350 -16.61 8.83 -6.62
N ALA A 351 -16.79 8.07 -7.70
CA ALA A 351 -17.05 6.63 -7.64
C ALA A 351 -15.89 5.86 -6.97
N GLU A 352 -14.65 6.25 -7.23
CA GLU A 352 -13.47 5.64 -6.63
C GLU A 352 -13.38 5.88 -5.11
N ALA A 353 -13.78 7.08 -4.63
CA ALA A 353 -13.87 7.39 -3.21
C ALA A 353 -14.93 6.53 -2.52
N VAL A 354 -16.12 6.40 -3.12
CA VAL A 354 -17.21 5.57 -2.60
C VAL A 354 -16.78 4.11 -2.51
N ARG A 355 -16.16 3.58 -3.57
CA ARG A 355 -15.64 2.20 -3.59
C ARG A 355 -14.66 1.96 -2.45
N TYR A 356 -13.67 2.84 -2.32
CA TYR A 356 -12.64 2.77 -1.29
C TYR A 356 -13.24 2.85 0.12
N HIS A 357 -14.07 3.86 0.39
CA HIS A 357 -14.73 4.05 1.68
C HIS A 357 -15.58 2.83 2.08
N ASN A 358 -16.42 2.33 1.16
CA ASN A 358 -17.29 1.19 1.42
C ASN A 358 -16.47 -0.08 1.71
N GLN A 359 -15.43 -0.34 0.93
CA GLN A 359 -14.59 -1.53 1.11
C GLN A 359 -13.87 -1.50 2.46
N THR A 360 -13.21 -0.40 2.81
CA THR A 360 -12.49 -0.25 4.08
C THR A 360 -13.44 -0.31 5.27
N THR A 361 -14.61 0.34 5.18
CA THR A 361 -15.64 0.30 6.23
C THR A 361 -16.16 -1.12 6.46
N MET A 362 -16.43 -1.88 5.40
CA MET A 362 -16.92 -3.25 5.54
C MET A 362 -15.85 -4.19 6.10
N GLN A 363 -14.59 -4.04 5.67
CA GLN A 363 -13.46 -4.81 6.23
C GLN A 363 -13.29 -4.54 7.73
N MET A 364 -13.36 -3.27 8.14
CA MET A 364 -13.27 -2.89 9.55
C MET A 364 -14.43 -3.44 10.38
N LYS A 365 -15.66 -3.38 9.85
CA LYS A 365 -16.84 -3.98 10.52
C LYS A 365 -16.69 -5.48 10.74
N LEU A 366 -16.19 -6.20 9.72
CA LEU A 366 -15.95 -7.64 9.83
C LEU A 366 -14.84 -7.99 10.83
N LEU A 367 -13.73 -7.23 10.84
CA LEU A 367 -12.69 -7.45 11.84
C LEU A 367 -13.22 -7.19 13.25
N LYS A 368 -13.96 -6.10 13.46
CA LYS A 368 -14.57 -5.79 14.76
C LYS A 368 -15.52 -6.88 15.22
N PHE A 369 -16.34 -7.42 14.31
CA PHE A 369 -17.20 -8.57 14.61
C PHE A 369 -16.38 -9.76 15.13
N ALA A 370 -15.31 -10.11 14.42
CA ALA A 370 -14.44 -11.20 14.83
C ALA A 370 -13.79 -10.95 16.20
N GLN A 371 -13.23 -9.76 16.44
CA GLN A 371 -12.61 -9.42 17.73
C GLN A 371 -13.60 -9.45 18.90
N THR A 372 -14.88 -9.16 18.65
CA THR A 372 -15.90 -9.13 19.71
C THR A 372 -16.52 -10.50 19.96
N ARG A 373 -16.43 -11.45 19.03
CA ARG A 373 -17.24 -12.69 19.05
C ARG A 373 -16.45 -13.98 18.85
N LEU A 374 -15.20 -13.89 18.39
CA LEU A 374 -14.37 -15.03 17.99
C LEU A 374 -12.97 -15.02 18.60
N GLU A 375 -12.52 -13.88 19.16
CA GLU A 375 -11.32 -13.89 19.99
C GLU A 375 -11.73 -14.45 21.36
N ASP A 376 -11.01 -15.46 21.85
CA ASP A 376 -11.30 -16.10 23.12
C ASP A 376 -11.22 -15.04 24.23
N ASP A 377 -12.32 -14.80 24.94
CA ASP A 377 -12.25 -14.09 26.21
C ASP A 377 -11.37 -14.95 27.14
N ASP A 378 -10.23 -14.41 27.58
CA ASP A 378 -9.40 -15.01 28.64
C ASP A 378 -10.18 -15.16 29.97
N GLU A 379 -11.43 -14.70 30.03
CA GLU A 379 -12.40 -15.02 31.06
C GLU A 379 -13.37 -16.10 30.56
N MET A 380 -13.09 -17.33 30.98
CA MET A 380 -14.00 -18.47 30.90
C MET A 380 -15.31 -18.17 31.64
N GLU A 381 -16.23 -17.43 31.03
CA GLU A 381 -17.65 -17.52 31.37
C GLU A 381 -18.13 -18.88 30.86
N VAL A 382 -18.19 -19.84 31.78
CA VAL A 382 -18.89 -21.11 31.58
C VAL A 382 -20.33 -20.75 31.22
N LEU A 383 -20.68 -20.80 29.94
CA LEU A 383 -22.04 -20.65 29.48
C LEU A 383 -22.88 -21.78 30.10
N GLU A 384 -23.64 -21.44 31.15
CA GLU A 384 -24.66 -22.28 31.84
C GLU A 384 -25.78 -22.76 30.89
N TYR A 385 -25.72 -22.41 29.61
CA TYR A 385 -26.76 -22.70 28.62
C TYR A 385 -26.93 -24.19 28.30
N LEU A 386 -25.95 -25.03 28.62
CA LEU A 386 -26.05 -26.48 28.42
C LEU A 386 -26.83 -27.20 29.53
N ASP A 387 -26.88 -26.65 30.74
CA ASP A 387 -27.61 -27.28 31.85
C ASP A 387 -29.12 -27.02 31.73
N GLU A 388 -29.56 -25.85 31.25
CA GLU A 388 -30.99 -25.56 31.03
C GLU A 388 -31.63 -26.41 29.93
N LEU A 389 -30.86 -26.88 28.94
CA LEU A 389 -31.35 -27.77 27.87
C LEU A 389 -31.42 -29.24 28.32
N LEU A 390 -30.57 -29.66 29.25
CA LEU A 390 -30.56 -31.02 29.79
C LEU A 390 -31.58 -31.20 30.92
N ASP A 391 -31.88 -30.15 31.69
CA ASP A 391 -32.92 -30.18 32.72
C ASP A 391 -34.35 -30.13 32.13
N ALA A 392 -34.50 -29.66 30.89
CA ALA A 392 -35.79 -29.63 30.19
C ALA A 392 -36.21 -30.99 29.58
N GLU A 393 -35.28 -31.94 29.44
CA GLU A 393 -35.55 -33.30 28.94
C GLU A 393 -35.68 -34.36 30.06
N GLY A 394 -35.57 -33.94 31.33
CA GLY A 394 -35.66 -34.82 32.51
C GLY A 394 -37.04 -34.96 33.16
N ASP A 395 -38.04 -34.18 32.73
CA ASP A 395 -39.39 -34.16 33.32
C ASP A 395 -40.45 -34.53 32.27
N SER A 396 -40.44 -35.80 31.84
CA SER A 396 -41.55 -36.42 31.10
C SER A 396 -41.76 -37.88 31.48
#